data_AF-A0A917M7A1-F1
#
_entry.id   AF-A0A917M7A1-F1
#
_cell.length_a   1.000
_cell.length_b   1.000
_cell.length_c   1.000
_cell.angle_alpha   90.00
_cell.angle_beta   90.00
_cell.angle_gamma   90.00
#
_symmetry.space_group_name_H-M   'P 1'
#
loop_
_entity.id
_entity.type
_entity.pdbx_description
1 polymer ?
#
loop_
_entity_poly.entity_id
_entity_poly.type
_entity_poly.pdbx_seq_one_letter_code
_entity_poly.pdbx_strand_id
1 'polypeptide(L)'
;MYKVEYLILTKQEGSFCDSAITFIKLLEVDSSISIEGSNITYQSNNISVKAIYKLKTGEISEKKERYFHLEVESISSEDLDNFSSLITKLKEILLRISPNNTKVNTLWDDIGREYAIKAYPLINETENLMRKLISQFMLINVGMDWSAEEIHDEIKEKIQRYEQQESYVDDLYKTDFIHLSDVLFKKYRTLSVEQMNRLLSGMRKSEDLDISILRKFIPQSNWEKHFDSKIKYDDKKLKDKWHLLYTLRNNIAHNRFISKEDFQKINGLVNELNKIIITSIKKLDVIKLETQEKEEVKLSYKPNSMAYMGFIAEKAVADWYLTRSNVKSIIPTSDGIDVGYDFILEFATDSQEKIAVITKTRRHRSIFSDLRLSIKKAEYQLISNFSEIHLVLVINDYSPEMHINTRKLDELRIHTKVSIIIGFINKKGFFNPLEI
;
A
#
# COMPACT_ATOMS: atom_id res chain seq x y z
N MET A 1 -30.69 14.06 25.06
CA MET A 1 -31.87 13.97 24.19
C MET A 1 -31.38 14.09 22.76
N TYR A 2 -32.02 13.42 21.81
CA TYR A 2 -31.60 13.37 20.41
C TYR A 2 -32.56 14.19 19.55
N LYS A 3 -32.03 15.01 18.65
CA LYS A 3 -32.81 15.85 17.75
C LYS A 3 -32.57 15.50 16.29
N VAL A 4 -33.63 15.54 15.49
CA VAL A 4 -33.57 15.47 14.03
C VAL A 4 -34.43 16.58 13.44
N GLU A 5 -33.90 17.25 12.42
CA GLU A 5 -34.56 18.37 11.74
C GLU A 5 -34.65 18.12 10.24
N TYR A 6 -35.85 18.27 9.70
CA TYR A 6 -36.13 18.16 8.27
C TYR A 6 -36.71 19.45 7.71
N LEU A 7 -36.19 19.87 6.56
CA LEU A 7 -36.81 20.87 5.70
C LEU A 7 -37.36 20.18 4.45
N ILE A 8 -38.67 20.04 4.41
CA ILE A 8 -39.41 19.45 3.31
C ILE A 8 -39.95 20.56 2.42
N LEU A 9 -39.69 20.47 1.12
CA LEU A 9 -40.23 21.36 0.10
C LEU A 9 -41.18 20.59 -0.80
N THR A 10 -42.38 21.11 -1.01
CA THR A 10 -43.38 20.54 -1.90
C THR A 10 -43.83 21.58 -2.93
N LYS A 11 -44.02 21.17 -4.18
CA LYS A 11 -44.71 22.02 -5.17
C LYS A 11 -46.21 22.08 -4.86
N GLN A 12 -46.80 23.27 -4.93
CA GLN A 12 -48.25 23.43 -4.81
C GLN A 12 -48.94 23.07 -6.14
N GLU A 13 -49.11 21.77 -6.38
CA GLU A 13 -49.96 21.26 -7.46
C GLU A 13 -51.26 20.74 -6.86
N GLY A 14 -52.28 21.61 -6.76
CA GLY A 14 -53.60 21.27 -6.21
C GLY A 14 -53.70 21.40 -4.68
N SER A 15 -54.63 20.65 -4.07
CA SER A 15 -54.95 20.68 -2.62
C SER A 15 -54.15 19.68 -1.78
N PHE A 16 -53.13 19.05 -2.36
CA PHE A 16 -52.39 17.98 -1.69
C PHE A 16 -51.31 18.55 -0.75
N CYS A 17 -51.44 18.24 0.55
CA CYS A 17 -50.50 18.69 1.59
C CYS A 17 -50.32 20.22 1.62
N ASP A 18 -51.44 20.94 1.65
CA ASP A 18 -51.52 22.40 1.55
C ASP A 18 -51.47 23.13 2.91
N SER A 19 -51.45 22.40 4.01
CA SER A 19 -51.50 22.95 5.36
C SER A 19 -50.78 22.07 6.38
N ALA A 20 -50.45 22.63 7.55
CA ALA A 20 -49.89 21.89 8.66
C ALA A 20 -50.78 20.70 9.07
N ILE A 21 -52.11 20.90 9.06
CA ILE A 21 -53.08 19.86 9.42
C ILE A 21 -53.02 18.69 8.41
N THR A 22 -53.01 18.99 7.12
CA THR A 22 -52.90 17.93 6.09
C THR A 22 -51.56 17.20 6.16
N PHE A 23 -50.47 17.89 6.51
CA PHE A 23 -49.15 17.29 6.68
C PHE A 23 -49.11 16.30 7.85
N ILE A 24 -49.71 16.67 8.99
CA ILE A 24 -49.82 15.78 10.16
C ILE A 24 -50.64 14.54 9.83
N LYS A 25 -51.82 14.73 9.22
CA LYS A 25 -52.66 13.60 8.77
C LYS A 25 -51.93 12.67 7.82
N LEU A 26 -51.05 13.22 7.00
CA LEU A 26 -50.22 12.43 6.09
C LEU A 26 -49.22 11.55 6.85
N LEU A 27 -48.59 12.07 7.92
CA LEU A 27 -47.70 11.26 8.76
C LEU A 27 -48.44 10.08 9.41
N GLU A 28 -49.71 10.28 9.77
CA GLU A 28 -50.60 9.26 10.35
C GLU A 28 -51.23 8.30 9.32
N VAL A 29 -50.93 8.46 8.02
CA VAL A 29 -51.36 7.46 7.00
C VAL A 29 -50.76 6.09 7.29
N ASP A 30 -49.57 6.06 7.90
CA ASP A 30 -48.99 4.83 8.38
C ASP A 30 -49.52 4.51 9.78
N SER A 31 -50.19 3.37 9.93
CA SER A 31 -50.82 2.95 11.18
C SER A 31 -49.84 2.75 12.35
N SER A 32 -48.54 2.70 12.09
CA SER A 32 -47.51 2.64 13.13
C SER A 32 -47.22 3.98 13.80
N ILE A 33 -47.74 5.10 13.26
CA ILE A 33 -47.54 6.45 13.78
C ILE A 33 -48.86 7.02 14.31
N SER A 34 -48.82 7.58 15.52
CA SER A 34 -49.92 8.37 16.08
C SER A 34 -49.43 9.71 16.61
N ILE A 35 -50.21 10.77 16.40
CA ILE A 35 -49.84 12.12 16.78
C ILE A 35 -50.90 12.71 17.71
N GLU A 36 -50.50 13.04 18.94
CA GLU A 36 -51.39 13.63 19.96
C GLU A 36 -50.77 14.92 20.51
N GLY A 37 -51.38 16.05 20.17
CA GLY A 37 -50.88 17.37 20.55
C GLY A 37 -49.50 17.63 19.96
N SER A 38 -48.48 17.78 20.81
CA SER A 38 -47.08 17.96 20.40
C SER A 38 -46.26 16.66 20.44
N ASN A 39 -46.92 15.52 20.69
CA ASN A 39 -46.24 14.23 20.82
C ASN A 39 -46.48 13.39 19.57
N ILE A 40 -45.42 12.71 19.13
CA ILE A 40 -45.48 11.66 18.12
C ILE A 40 -45.09 10.34 18.77
N THR A 41 -45.88 9.30 18.52
CA THR A 41 -45.65 7.95 19.01
C THR A 41 -45.45 7.03 17.82
N TYR A 42 -44.44 6.17 17.88
CA TYR A 42 -44.23 5.10 16.92
C TYR A 42 -44.30 3.74 17.60
N GLN A 43 -45.20 2.90 17.10
CA GLN A 43 -45.41 1.54 17.56
C GLN A 43 -45.31 0.56 16.40
N SER A 44 -44.36 -0.35 16.49
CA SER A 44 -44.18 -1.40 15.49
C SER A 44 -43.56 -2.63 16.13
N ASN A 45 -44.25 -3.77 16.05
CA ASN A 45 -43.86 -5.03 16.67
C ASN A 45 -43.50 -4.87 18.17
N ASN A 46 -42.20 -4.84 18.49
CA ASN A 46 -41.64 -4.74 19.84
C ASN A 46 -41.06 -3.35 20.15
N ILE A 47 -41.27 -2.36 19.27
CA ILE A 47 -40.74 -1.01 19.41
C ILE A 47 -41.90 -0.09 19.80
N SER A 48 -41.73 0.64 20.90
CA SER A 48 -42.65 1.70 21.31
C SER A 48 -41.83 2.90 21.76
N VAL A 49 -41.85 3.97 20.96
CA VAL A 49 -41.10 5.20 21.23
C VAL A 49 -42.03 6.41 21.16
N LYS A 50 -41.83 7.35 22.08
CA LYS A 50 -42.53 8.62 22.10
C LYS A 50 -41.50 9.75 21.97
N ALA A 51 -41.81 10.70 21.11
CA ALA A 51 -41.00 11.88 20.85
C ALA A 51 -41.88 13.13 20.83
N ILE A 52 -41.24 14.29 20.95
CA ILE A 52 -41.88 15.59 20.81
C ILE A 52 -41.60 16.07 19.39
N TYR A 53 -42.61 16.62 18.70
CA TYR A 53 -42.41 17.22 17.39
C TYR A 53 -42.82 18.70 17.40
N LYS A 54 -42.19 19.47 16.52
CA LYS A 54 -42.57 20.86 16.20
C LYS A 54 -42.63 21.00 14.69
N LEU A 55 -43.70 21.62 14.20
CA LEU A 55 -43.92 21.85 12.79
C LEU A 55 -44.10 23.34 12.52
N LYS A 56 -43.30 23.88 11.61
CA LYS A 56 -43.52 25.20 11.01
C LYS A 56 -43.76 25.03 9.53
N THR A 57 -44.67 25.80 8.95
CA THR A 57 -44.95 25.79 7.52
C THR A 57 -45.12 27.20 7.00
N GLY A 58 -44.79 27.40 5.72
CA GLY A 58 -45.02 28.65 5.03
C GLY A 58 -44.96 28.46 3.51
N GLU A 59 -45.37 29.49 2.79
CA GLU A 59 -45.41 29.50 1.32
C GLU A 59 -44.22 30.26 0.75
N ILE A 60 -43.74 29.79 -0.39
CA ILE A 60 -42.70 30.42 -1.21
C ILE A 60 -43.41 30.93 -2.47
N SER A 61 -44.03 32.10 -2.33
CA SER A 61 -44.99 32.65 -3.30
C SER A 61 -44.42 32.78 -4.71
N GLU A 62 -43.13 33.10 -4.85
CA GLU A 62 -42.46 33.27 -6.15
C GLU A 62 -42.39 31.96 -6.96
N LYS A 63 -42.34 30.81 -6.28
CA LYS A 63 -42.13 29.49 -6.91
C LYS A 63 -43.34 28.58 -6.86
N LYS A 64 -44.44 29.02 -6.24
CA LYS A 64 -45.61 28.16 -5.93
C LYS A 64 -45.19 26.89 -5.18
N GLU A 65 -44.33 27.06 -4.20
CA GLU A 65 -43.83 25.99 -3.34
C GLU A 65 -44.28 26.24 -1.90
N ARG A 66 -44.37 25.17 -1.11
CA ARG A 66 -44.60 25.23 0.33
C ARG A 66 -43.46 24.51 1.03
N TYR A 67 -43.04 25.05 2.17
CA TYR A 67 -42.08 24.38 3.03
C TYR A 67 -42.75 23.86 4.31
N PHE A 68 -42.21 22.76 4.82
CA PHE A 68 -42.48 22.22 6.13
C PHE A 68 -41.14 22.03 6.84
N HIS A 69 -40.97 22.73 7.95
CA HIS A 69 -39.84 22.53 8.85
C HIS A 69 -40.32 21.67 10.02
N LEU A 70 -39.88 20.42 10.02
CA LEU A 70 -40.23 19.41 11.01
C LEU A 70 -39.03 19.17 11.92
N GLU A 71 -39.18 19.48 13.20
CA GLU A 71 -38.21 19.15 14.25
C GLU A 71 -38.80 18.00 15.08
N VAL A 72 -38.01 16.96 15.33
CA VAL A 72 -38.39 15.81 16.18
C VAL A 72 -37.31 15.61 17.23
N GLU A 73 -37.71 15.52 18.49
CA GLU A 73 -36.83 15.43 19.65
C GLU A 73 -37.21 14.25 20.54
N SER A 74 -36.23 13.43 20.91
CA SER A 74 -36.45 12.29 21.79
C SER A 74 -36.71 12.75 23.23
N ILE A 75 -37.62 12.07 23.92
CA ILE A 75 -37.92 12.36 25.34
C ILE A 75 -36.82 11.80 26.27
N SER A 76 -36.14 10.73 25.83
CA SER A 76 -35.05 10.09 26.57
C SER A 76 -33.75 10.12 25.75
N SER A 77 -32.62 10.28 26.43
CA SER A 77 -31.28 10.12 25.85
C SER A 77 -30.81 8.67 25.77
N GLU A 78 -31.52 7.72 26.36
CA GLU A 78 -31.06 6.32 26.42
C GLU A 78 -31.61 5.46 25.28
N ASP A 79 -32.64 5.95 24.58
CA ASP A 79 -33.36 5.16 23.57
C ASP A 79 -33.01 5.55 22.13
N LEU A 80 -31.71 5.57 21.81
CA LEU A 80 -31.21 5.94 20.48
C LEU A 80 -31.78 5.05 19.37
N ASP A 81 -31.86 3.75 19.63
CA ASP A 81 -32.18 2.74 18.62
C ASP A 81 -33.67 2.75 18.24
N ASN A 82 -34.59 2.88 19.20
CA ASN A 82 -36.00 3.00 18.87
C ASN A 82 -36.29 4.38 18.26
N PHE A 83 -35.61 5.44 18.74
CA PHE A 83 -35.71 6.76 18.13
C PHE A 83 -35.23 6.76 16.67
N SER A 84 -34.12 6.07 16.37
CA SER A 84 -33.65 5.85 14.99
C SER A 84 -34.68 5.15 14.12
N SER A 85 -35.43 4.20 14.69
CA SER A 85 -36.51 3.49 13.99
C SER A 85 -37.67 4.43 13.64
N LEU A 86 -38.10 5.28 14.57
CA LEU A 86 -39.11 6.32 14.32
C LEU A 86 -38.65 7.28 13.21
N ILE A 87 -37.42 7.79 13.29
CA ILE A 87 -36.89 8.74 12.32
C ILE A 87 -36.77 8.12 10.92
N THR A 88 -36.32 6.86 10.83
CA THR A 88 -36.29 6.11 9.57
C THR A 88 -37.68 6.00 8.98
N LYS A 89 -38.67 5.64 9.82
CA LYS A 89 -40.06 5.51 9.39
C LYS A 89 -40.66 6.83 8.91
N LEU A 90 -40.41 7.91 9.63
CA LEU A 90 -40.80 9.25 9.20
C LEU A 90 -40.21 9.60 7.85
N LYS A 91 -38.91 9.38 7.65
CA LYS A 91 -38.24 9.65 6.38
C LYS A 91 -38.84 8.83 5.23
N GLU A 92 -39.19 7.57 5.45
CA GLU A 92 -39.89 6.75 4.45
C GLU A 92 -41.24 7.36 4.05
N ILE A 93 -42.03 7.81 5.02
CA ILE A 93 -43.33 8.45 4.76
C ILE A 93 -43.14 9.76 4.01
N LEU A 94 -42.18 10.59 4.42
CA LEU A 94 -41.88 11.87 3.76
C LEU A 94 -41.47 11.69 2.29
N LEU A 95 -40.71 10.65 1.98
CA LEU A 95 -40.30 10.33 0.61
C LEU A 95 -41.46 9.83 -0.26
N ARG A 96 -42.55 9.32 0.34
CA ARG A 96 -43.75 8.85 -0.37
C ARG A 96 -44.77 9.95 -0.66
N ILE A 97 -44.66 11.13 -0.04
CA ILE A 97 -45.60 12.26 -0.19
C ILE A 97 -45.82 12.59 -1.67
N SER A 98 -44.75 12.80 -2.41
CA SER A 98 -44.80 12.98 -3.87
C SER A 98 -43.38 12.81 -4.44
N PRO A 99 -43.00 11.61 -4.90
CA PRO A 99 -41.61 11.28 -5.23
C PRO A 99 -40.94 12.24 -6.22
N ASN A 100 -41.71 12.86 -7.12
CA ASN A 100 -41.20 13.76 -8.16
C ASN A 100 -41.33 15.26 -7.81
N ASN A 101 -42.11 15.60 -6.78
CA ASN A 101 -42.46 16.99 -6.42
C ASN A 101 -42.12 17.35 -4.97
N THR A 102 -41.52 16.44 -4.21
CA THR A 102 -41.09 16.66 -2.83
C THR A 102 -39.57 16.52 -2.70
N LYS A 103 -38.92 17.50 -2.06
CA LYS A 103 -37.52 17.40 -1.62
C LYS A 103 -37.46 17.36 -0.10
N VAL A 104 -36.82 16.34 0.45
CA VAL A 104 -36.60 16.21 1.90
C VAL A 104 -35.13 16.48 2.18
N ASN A 105 -34.83 17.59 2.85
CA ASN A 105 -33.48 17.93 3.28
C ASN A 105 -33.36 17.72 4.79
N THR A 106 -32.35 16.98 5.23
CA THR A 106 -32.02 16.88 6.66
C THR A 106 -31.12 18.06 7.03
N LEU A 107 -31.55 18.88 8.00
CA LEU A 107 -30.78 20.02 8.50
C LEU A 107 -29.92 19.65 9.71
N TRP A 108 -30.42 18.74 10.54
CA TRP A 108 -29.76 18.27 11.76
C TRP A 108 -30.08 16.79 12.00
N ASP A 109 -29.10 16.00 12.43
CA ASP A 109 -29.25 14.57 12.72
C ASP A 109 -28.33 14.14 13.86
N ASP A 110 -28.81 14.20 15.10
CA ASP A 110 -28.06 13.69 16.25
C ASP A 110 -27.90 12.17 16.19
N ILE A 111 -28.80 11.44 15.54
CA ILE A 111 -28.74 9.97 15.49
C ILE A 111 -27.51 9.53 14.69
N GLY A 112 -27.39 10.05 13.47
CA GLY A 112 -26.23 9.78 12.62
C GLY A 112 -24.93 10.26 13.25
N ARG A 113 -24.97 11.41 13.95
CA ARG A 113 -23.83 11.94 14.70
C ARG A 113 -23.39 10.99 15.83
N GLU A 114 -24.32 10.47 16.63
CA GLU A 114 -24.01 9.55 17.72
C GLU A 114 -23.41 8.23 17.21
N TYR A 115 -23.96 7.68 16.13
CA TYR A 115 -23.37 6.50 15.50
C TYR A 115 -21.97 6.79 14.93
N ALA A 116 -21.75 7.96 14.35
CA ALA A 116 -20.43 8.39 13.89
C ALA A 116 -19.41 8.52 15.05
N ILE A 117 -19.81 9.11 16.17
CA ILE A 117 -18.98 9.23 17.38
C ILE A 117 -18.61 7.84 17.93
N LYS A 118 -19.55 6.90 17.93
CA LYS A 118 -19.31 5.52 18.38
C LYS A 118 -18.43 4.73 17.40
N ALA A 119 -18.60 4.96 16.09
CA ALA A 119 -17.88 4.23 15.04
C ALA A 119 -16.41 4.67 14.90
N TYR A 120 -16.14 5.97 15.03
CA TYR A 120 -14.82 6.53 14.71
C TYR A 120 -13.67 5.91 15.54
N PRO A 121 -13.79 5.74 16.87
CA PRO A 121 -12.76 5.08 17.67
C PRO A 121 -12.44 3.66 17.21
N LEU A 122 -13.46 2.89 16.82
CA LEU A 122 -13.30 1.51 16.33
C LEU A 122 -12.48 1.47 15.03
N ILE A 123 -12.79 2.37 14.08
CA ILE A 123 -12.07 2.48 12.82
C ILE A 123 -10.62 2.91 13.06
N ASN A 124 -10.42 3.91 13.92
CA ASN A 124 -9.10 4.38 14.29
C ASN A 124 -8.23 3.28 14.93
N GLU A 125 -8.81 2.44 15.79
CA GLU A 125 -8.12 1.29 16.35
C GLU A 125 -7.67 0.31 15.24
N THR A 126 -8.57 -0.06 14.34
CA THR A 126 -8.25 -0.94 13.20
C THR A 126 -7.15 -0.34 12.31
N GLU A 127 -7.19 0.96 12.05
CA GLU A 127 -6.16 1.66 11.29
C GLU A 127 -4.79 1.54 11.97
N ASN A 128 -4.73 1.81 13.28
CA ASN A 128 -3.50 1.70 14.06
C ASN A 128 -2.99 0.26 14.14
N LEU A 129 -3.87 -0.74 14.18
CA LEU A 129 -3.48 -2.15 14.08
C LEU A 129 -2.86 -2.48 12.72
N MET A 130 -3.43 -1.98 11.62
CA MET A 130 -2.85 -2.16 10.29
C MET A 130 -1.48 -1.48 10.17
N ARG A 131 -1.36 -0.24 10.66
CA ARG A 131 -0.06 0.48 10.73
C ARG A 131 0.96 -0.34 11.50
N LYS A 132 0.59 -0.81 12.70
CA LYS A 132 1.45 -1.67 13.53
C LYS A 132 1.90 -2.93 12.79
N LEU A 133 1.01 -3.62 12.09
CA LEU A 133 1.35 -4.80 11.30
C LEU A 133 2.41 -4.47 10.24
N ILE A 134 2.18 -3.40 9.47
CA ILE A 134 3.08 -3.00 8.39
C ILE A 134 4.42 -2.54 8.97
N SER A 135 4.44 -1.65 9.96
CA SER A 135 5.67 -1.18 10.61
C SER A 135 6.49 -2.34 11.16
N GLN A 136 5.87 -3.28 11.88
CA GLN A 136 6.59 -4.43 12.41
C GLN A 136 7.10 -5.35 11.31
N PHE A 137 6.29 -5.65 10.29
CA PHE A 137 6.73 -6.47 9.16
C PHE A 137 7.93 -5.84 8.44
N MET A 138 7.86 -4.54 8.13
CA MET A 138 8.92 -3.84 7.41
C MET A 138 10.17 -3.65 8.28
N LEU A 139 10.04 -3.17 9.51
CA LEU A 139 11.21 -2.94 10.38
C LEU A 139 11.95 -4.23 10.75
N ILE A 140 11.22 -5.33 11.00
CA ILE A 140 11.85 -6.63 11.36
C ILE A 140 12.58 -7.23 10.16
N ASN A 141 12.00 -7.13 8.96
CA ASN A 141 12.51 -7.85 7.80
C ASN A 141 13.39 -7.01 6.88
N VAL A 142 13.13 -5.72 6.76
CA VAL A 142 13.79 -4.80 5.82
C VAL A 142 14.80 -3.90 6.55
N GLY A 143 14.41 -3.29 7.68
CA GLY A 143 15.26 -2.41 8.47
C GLY A 143 14.72 -0.97 8.59
N MET A 144 15.50 -0.07 9.20
CA MET A 144 15.06 1.27 9.63
C MET A 144 14.76 2.22 8.45
N ASP A 145 15.49 2.12 7.34
CA ASP A 145 15.39 3.04 6.19
C ASP A 145 14.38 2.61 5.11
N TRP A 146 13.54 1.60 5.41
CA TRP A 146 12.63 0.99 4.44
C TRP A 146 11.70 2.01 3.77
N SER A 147 11.32 3.08 4.47
CA SER A 147 10.39 4.07 3.95
C SER A 147 11.03 5.08 2.98
N ALA A 148 12.30 5.43 3.19
CA ALA A 148 13.08 6.28 2.28
C ALA A 148 13.56 5.49 1.04
N GLU A 149 13.85 4.21 1.26
CA GLU A 149 14.46 3.33 0.28
C GLU A 149 13.47 2.52 -0.56
N GLU A 150 12.25 2.26 -0.08
CA GLU A 150 11.45 1.15 -0.60
C GLU A 150 9.95 1.43 -0.68
N ILE A 151 9.56 2.70 -0.62
CA ILE A 151 8.18 3.07 -0.92
C ILE A 151 8.07 3.41 -2.40
N HIS A 152 7.07 2.82 -3.08
CA HIS A 152 6.77 3.08 -4.48
C HIS A 152 6.60 4.60 -4.71
N ASP A 153 7.17 5.11 -5.82
CA ASP A 153 7.20 6.56 -6.10
C ASP A 153 5.84 7.27 -5.93
N GLU A 154 4.72 6.63 -6.28
CA GLU A 154 3.36 7.17 -6.08
C GLU A 154 2.97 7.41 -4.61
N ILE A 155 3.48 6.59 -3.68
CA ILE A 155 3.24 6.73 -2.24
C ILE A 155 4.29 7.70 -1.67
N LYS A 156 5.52 7.67 -2.17
CA LYS A 156 6.60 8.59 -1.79
C LYS A 156 6.26 10.05 -2.10
N GLU A 157 5.71 10.32 -3.28
CA GLU A 157 5.21 11.65 -3.67
C GLU A 157 4.07 12.15 -2.77
N LYS A 158 3.29 11.25 -2.16
CA LYS A 158 2.22 11.62 -1.23
C LYS A 158 2.76 11.90 0.17
N ILE A 159 3.72 11.11 0.62
CA ILE A 159 4.43 11.29 1.89
C ILE A 159 5.23 12.61 1.90
N GLN A 160 5.90 12.95 0.79
CA GLN A 160 6.71 14.16 0.66
C GLN A 160 5.90 15.47 0.68
N ARG A 161 4.56 15.43 0.47
CA ARG A 161 3.72 16.65 0.56
C ARG A 161 3.51 17.15 2.00
N TYR A 162 3.89 16.36 3.01
CA TYR A 162 3.70 16.68 4.43
C TYR A 162 5.01 17.11 5.13
N GLU A 163 5.80 17.97 4.47
CA GLU A 163 7.15 18.44 4.88
C GLU A 163 7.23 19.23 6.22
N GLN A 164 6.17 19.34 7.01
CA GLN A 164 6.16 20.14 8.25
C GLN A 164 6.18 19.35 9.56
N GLN A 165 6.44 18.04 9.57
CA GLN A 165 6.52 17.26 10.81
C GLN A 165 7.88 16.56 11.03
N GLU A 166 8.20 16.40 12.32
CA GLU A 166 9.46 15.96 12.91
C GLU A 166 10.05 14.70 12.25
N SER A 167 11.38 14.66 12.09
CA SER A 167 12.11 13.58 11.40
C SER A 167 12.06 12.21 12.08
N TYR A 168 11.40 12.09 13.23
CA TYR A 168 11.33 10.88 14.06
C TYR A 168 9.99 10.13 13.95
N VAL A 169 9.03 10.64 13.16
CA VAL A 169 7.72 10.02 12.98
C VAL A 169 7.78 8.98 11.86
N ASP A 170 7.34 7.74 12.15
CA ASP A 170 7.23 6.64 11.18
C ASP A 170 6.45 7.11 9.93
N ASP A 171 7.05 6.95 8.76
CA ASP A 171 6.53 7.43 7.48
C ASP A 171 5.17 6.84 7.11
N LEU A 172 4.78 5.71 7.74
CA LEU A 172 3.41 5.22 7.62
C LEU A 172 2.42 6.26 8.11
N TYR A 173 2.67 7.01 9.18
CA TYR A 173 1.77 8.06 9.69
C TYR A 173 1.55 9.20 8.69
N LYS A 174 2.39 9.31 7.66
CA LYS A 174 2.23 10.26 6.53
C LYS A 174 1.41 9.67 5.37
N THR A 175 0.96 8.42 5.50
CA THR A 175 0.20 7.66 4.49
C THR A 175 -1.28 7.59 4.86
N ASP A 176 -2.15 7.84 3.88
CA ASP A 176 -3.61 7.75 4.07
C ASP A 176 -4.10 6.32 4.32
N PHE A 177 -5.24 6.20 5.01
CA PHE A 177 -5.92 4.94 5.35
C PHE A 177 -5.98 3.93 4.19
N ILE A 178 -6.35 4.38 2.98
CA ILE A 178 -6.51 3.49 1.83
C ILE A 178 -5.17 2.95 1.33
N HIS A 179 -4.11 3.76 1.40
CA HIS A 179 -2.78 3.44 0.88
C HIS A 179 -2.00 2.49 1.79
N LEU A 180 -2.38 2.35 3.07
CA LEU A 180 -1.84 1.30 3.93
C LEU A 180 -2.03 -0.09 3.31
N SER A 181 -3.16 -0.33 2.66
CA SER A 181 -3.44 -1.61 2.01
C SER A 181 -2.53 -1.88 0.82
N ASP A 182 -2.03 -0.85 0.14
CA ASP A 182 -1.16 -1.01 -1.02
C ASP A 182 0.18 -1.66 -0.63
N VAL A 183 0.69 -1.39 0.57
CA VAL A 183 1.95 -2.01 1.06
C VAL A 183 1.83 -3.53 1.18
N LEU A 184 0.66 -4.04 1.58
CA LEU A 184 0.46 -5.48 1.75
C LEU A 184 -0.05 -6.17 0.48
N PHE A 185 -0.92 -5.51 -0.29
CA PHE A 185 -1.69 -6.15 -1.37
C PHE A 185 -1.32 -5.67 -2.79
N LYS A 186 -0.51 -4.62 -2.97
CA LYS A 186 -0.05 -4.23 -4.30
C LYS A 186 0.87 -5.32 -4.82
N LYS A 187 0.49 -5.92 -5.94
CA LYS A 187 1.27 -6.98 -6.57
C LYS A 187 2.47 -6.36 -7.27
N TYR A 188 3.62 -6.95 -7.06
CA TYR A 188 4.84 -6.60 -7.75
C TYR A 188 5.45 -7.85 -8.37
N ARG A 189 6.28 -7.66 -9.38
CA ARG A 189 7.06 -8.74 -9.96
C ARG A 189 8.45 -8.70 -9.37
N THR A 190 8.95 -9.85 -8.94
CA THR A 190 10.37 -9.98 -8.57
C THR A 190 11.26 -9.86 -9.82
N LEU A 191 10.75 -10.23 -11.00
CA LEU A 191 11.47 -10.20 -12.27
C LEU A 191 10.66 -9.49 -13.37
N SER A 192 11.33 -8.71 -14.23
CA SER A 192 10.68 -7.91 -15.29
C SER A 192 10.14 -8.78 -16.44
N VAL A 193 9.19 -8.24 -17.21
CA VAL A 193 8.66 -8.89 -18.44
C VAL A 193 9.79 -9.14 -19.44
N GLU A 194 10.78 -8.25 -19.47
CA GLU A 194 11.96 -8.46 -20.30
C GLU A 194 12.78 -9.66 -19.83
N GLN A 195 12.99 -9.84 -18.52
CA GLN A 195 13.64 -11.04 -17.96
C GLN A 195 12.86 -12.31 -18.29
N MET A 196 11.52 -12.25 -18.32
CA MET A 196 10.66 -13.38 -18.74
C MET A 196 10.88 -13.72 -20.21
N ASN A 197 10.80 -12.73 -21.09
CA ASN A 197 11.03 -12.90 -22.52
C ASN A 197 12.44 -13.42 -22.80
N ARG A 198 13.43 -13.02 -22.00
CA ARG A 198 14.83 -13.46 -22.09
C ARG A 198 15.02 -14.93 -21.69
N LEU A 199 14.35 -15.40 -20.62
CA LEU A 199 14.35 -16.82 -20.22
C LEU A 199 13.67 -17.71 -21.27
N LEU A 200 12.50 -17.30 -21.75
CA LEU A 200 11.75 -18.06 -22.76
C LEU A 200 12.49 -18.14 -24.10
N SER A 201 13.22 -17.08 -24.50
CA SER A 201 14.00 -17.06 -25.75
C SER A 201 15.28 -17.90 -25.70
N GLY A 202 15.75 -18.26 -24.50
CA GLY A 202 16.95 -19.08 -24.31
C GLY A 202 16.69 -20.59 -24.28
N MET A 203 15.43 -20.99 -24.10
CA MET A 203 15.03 -22.39 -23.95
C MET A 203 14.92 -23.07 -25.31
N ARG A 204 15.55 -24.25 -25.43
CA ARG A 204 15.50 -25.07 -26.66
C ARG A 204 14.54 -26.25 -26.54
N LYS A 205 14.21 -26.67 -25.32
CA LYS A 205 13.23 -27.73 -25.01
C LYS A 205 12.34 -27.32 -23.84
N SER A 206 11.14 -27.88 -23.78
CA SER A 206 10.17 -27.61 -22.70
C SER A 206 10.60 -28.17 -21.34
N GLU A 207 11.46 -29.18 -21.31
CA GLU A 207 11.96 -29.80 -20.07
C GLU A 207 12.95 -28.92 -19.31
N ASP A 208 13.54 -27.89 -19.95
CA ASP A 208 14.49 -26.96 -19.32
C ASP A 208 13.80 -25.86 -18.47
N LEU A 209 12.46 -25.84 -18.49
CA LEU A 209 11.65 -24.81 -17.85
C LEU A 209 11.40 -25.17 -16.38
N ASP A 210 12.22 -24.62 -15.49
CA ASP A 210 11.95 -24.72 -14.05
C ASP A 210 10.71 -23.89 -13.70
N ILE A 211 9.64 -24.58 -13.31
CA ILE A 211 8.37 -24.01 -12.86
C ILE A 211 8.59 -23.08 -11.65
N SER A 212 9.61 -23.33 -10.82
CA SER A 212 9.96 -22.47 -9.68
C SER A 212 10.38 -21.07 -10.13
N ILE A 213 11.09 -20.96 -11.26
CA ILE A 213 11.52 -19.70 -11.86
C ILE A 213 10.33 -18.97 -12.49
N LEU A 214 9.44 -19.70 -13.16
CA LEU A 214 8.20 -19.14 -13.71
C LEU A 214 7.32 -18.50 -12.64
N ARG A 215 7.26 -19.10 -11.45
CA ARG A 215 6.49 -18.53 -10.32
C ARG A 215 7.00 -17.15 -9.90
N LYS A 216 8.28 -16.84 -10.08
CA LYS A 216 8.86 -15.51 -9.77
C LYS A 216 8.42 -14.39 -10.75
N PHE A 217 7.82 -14.74 -11.89
CA PHE A 217 7.25 -13.79 -12.86
C PHE A 217 5.78 -13.48 -12.62
N ILE A 218 5.10 -14.33 -11.84
CA ILE A 218 3.71 -14.09 -11.46
C ILE A 218 3.73 -12.93 -10.45
N PRO A 219 3.06 -11.80 -10.74
CA PRO A 219 2.96 -10.72 -9.78
C PRO A 219 2.31 -11.24 -8.49
N GLN A 220 3.01 -11.05 -7.38
CA GLN A 220 2.53 -11.42 -6.06
C GLN A 220 2.65 -10.22 -5.12
N SER A 221 1.73 -10.15 -4.17
CA SER A 221 1.74 -9.18 -3.08
C SER A 221 2.54 -9.70 -1.89
N ASN A 222 2.90 -8.80 -0.96
CA ASN A 222 3.53 -9.23 0.30
C ASN A 222 2.61 -10.16 1.10
N TRP A 223 1.29 -9.96 1.02
CA TRP A 223 0.32 -10.85 1.62
C TRP A 223 0.42 -12.28 1.07
N GLU A 224 0.35 -12.43 -0.26
CA GLU A 224 0.43 -13.74 -0.93
C GLU A 224 1.75 -14.46 -0.64
N LYS A 225 2.86 -13.71 -0.60
CA LYS A 225 4.19 -14.29 -0.36
C LYS A 225 4.40 -14.72 1.10
N HIS A 226 4.04 -13.88 2.06
CA HIS A 226 4.53 -14.03 3.43
C HIS A 226 3.44 -14.37 4.45
N PHE A 227 2.17 -14.04 4.16
CA PHE A 227 1.07 -14.16 5.09
C PHE A 227 0.07 -15.25 4.72
N ASP A 228 -0.22 -15.46 3.43
CA ASP A 228 -1.32 -16.33 2.99
C ASP A 228 -1.19 -17.78 3.48
N SER A 229 0.00 -18.37 3.34
CA SER A 229 0.28 -19.74 3.82
C SER A 229 0.11 -19.92 5.34
N LYS A 230 0.32 -18.84 6.11
CA LYS A 230 0.32 -18.85 7.57
C LYS A 230 -1.03 -18.45 8.14
N ILE A 231 -1.76 -17.54 7.49
CA ILE A 231 -3.01 -16.98 7.98
C ILE A 231 -4.21 -17.68 7.37
N LYS A 232 -4.07 -18.23 6.15
CA LYS A 232 -5.12 -18.90 5.38
C LYS A 232 -6.34 -17.98 5.23
N TYR A 233 -6.10 -16.73 4.84
CA TYR A 233 -7.14 -15.76 4.58
C TYR A 233 -6.91 -15.08 3.23
N ASP A 234 -7.95 -15.13 2.41
CA ASP A 234 -7.97 -14.63 1.04
C ASP A 234 -7.66 -13.12 0.96
N ASP A 235 -6.64 -12.79 0.18
CA ASP A 235 -6.11 -11.43 0.01
C ASP A 235 -7.17 -10.47 -0.55
N LYS A 236 -7.92 -10.93 -1.56
CA LYS A 236 -8.95 -10.16 -2.24
C LYS A 236 -10.09 -9.80 -1.28
N LYS A 237 -10.61 -10.77 -0.52
CA LYS A 237 -11.62 -10.52 0.51
C LYS A 237 -11.15 -9.53 1.57
N LEU A 238 -9.87 -9.59 1.95
CA LEU A 238 -9.31 -8.66 2.93
C LEU A 238 -9.27 -7.24 2.37
N LYS A 239 -8.78 -7.09 1.13
CA LYS A 239 -8.72 -5.82 0.41
C LYS A 239 -10.11 -5.21 0.19
N ASP A 240 -11.08 -6.00 -0.22
CA ASP A 240 -12.46 -5.53 -0.46
C ASP A 240 -13.10 -5.03 0.85
N LYS A 241 -12.87 -5.72 1.97
CA LYS A 241 -13.34 -5.29 3.30
C LYS A 241 -12.64 -4.01 3.76
N TRP A 242 -11.34 -3.88 3.54
CA TRP A 242 -10.60 -2.67 3.84
C TRP A 242 -11.14 -1.46 3.05
N HIS A 243 -11.39 -1.64 1.75
CA HIS A 243 -11.95 -0.59 0.90
C HIS A 243 -13.37 -0.18 1.33
N LEU A 244 -14.18 -1.16 1.74
CA LEU A 244 -15.52 -0.89 2.28
C LEU A 244 -15.45 -0.10 3.59
N LEU A 245 -14.53 -0.46 4.50
CA LEU A 245 -14.29 0.28 5.74
C LEU A 245 -13.82 1.72 5.46
N TYR A 246 -12.94 1.91 4.47
CA TYR A 246 -12.52 3.23 4.01
C TYR A 246 -13.70 4.10 3.52
N THR A 247 -14.62 3.50 2.74
CA THR A 247 -15.81 4.20 2.25
C THR A 247 -16.70 4.67 3.41
N LEU A 248 -16.92 3.79 4.39
CA LEU A 248 -17.72 4.10 5.60
C LEU A 248 -17.02 5.15 6.48
N ARG A 249 -15.70 5.08 6.64
CA ARG A 249 -14.88 6.07 7.34
C ARG A 249 -15.00 7.45 6.70
N ASN A 250 -14.97 7.54 5.37
CA ASN A 250 -15.13 8.80 4.67
C ASN A 250 -16.53 9.40 4.85
N ASN A 251 -17.57 8.56 4.92
CA ASN A 251 -18.91 9.05 5.25
C ASN A 251 -18.93 9.72 6.63
N ILE A 252 -18.28 9.12 7.64
CA ILE A 252 -18.13 9.71 8.98
C ILE A 252 -17.38 11.04 8.91
N ALA A 253 -16.21 11.05 8.27
CA ALA A 253 -15.34 12.24 8.22
C ALA A 253 -15.97 13.43 7.47
N HIS A 254 -16.83 13.16 6.49
CA HIS A 254 -17.54 14.19 5.72
C HIS A 254 -18.92 14.54 6.32
N ASN A 255 -19.20 14.13 7.56
CA ASN A 255 -20.49 14.35 8.24
C ASN A 255 -21.69 13.92 7.37
N ARG A 256 -21.52 12.86 6.59
CA ARG A 256 -22.64 12.24 5.87
C ARG A 256 -23.48 11.45 6.87
N PHE A 257 -24.77 11.33 6.61
CA PHE A 257 -25.68 10.58 7.46
C PHE A 257 -25.23 9.13 7.59
N ILE A 258 -24.98 8.70 8.83
CA ILE A 258 -24.62 7.32 9.20
C ILE A 258 -25.86 6.66 9.79
N SER A 259 -26.34 5.59 9.16
CA SER A 259 -27.47 4.85 9.70
C SER A 259 -27.04 3.84 10.77
N LYS A 260 -28.02 3.26 11.46
CA LYS A 260 -27.78 2.14 12.38
C LYS A 260 -27.16 0.94 11.64
N GLU A 261 -27.64 0.65 10.43
CA GLU A 261 -27.13 -0.43 9.58
C GLU A 261 -25.67 -0.16 9.19
N ASP A 262 -25.32 1.08 8.85
CA ASP A 262 -23.94 1.47 8.58
C ASP A 262 -23.06 1.25 9.82
N PHE A 263 -23.52 1.66 11.00
CA PHE A 263 -22.80 1.42 12.26
C PHE A 263 -22.59 -0.06 12.55
N GLN A 264 -23.63 -0.89 12.41
CA GLN A 264 -23.54 -2.34 12.58
C GLN A 264 -22.57 -2.97 11.58
N LYS A 265 -22.59 -2.50 10.34
CA LYS A 265 -21.67 -2.93 9.28
C LYS A 265 -20.23 -2.56 9.61
N ILE A 266 -19.97 -1.34 10.11
CA ILE A 266 -18.65 -0.93 10.60
C ILE A 266 -18.19 -1.85 11.72
N ASN A 267 -19.03 -2.10 12.72
CA ASN A 267 -18.69 -2.96 13.85
C ASN A 267 -18.34 -4.39 13.38
N GLY A 268 -19.13 -4.95 12.46
CA GLY A 268 -18.84 -6.26 11.86
C GLY A 268 -17.49 -6.29 11.12
N LEU A 269 -17.22 -5.27 10.28
CA LEU A 269 -15.97 -5.15 9.53
C LEU A 269 -14.76 -5.00 10.44
N VAL A 270 -14.83 -4.10 11.43
CA VAL A 270 -13.75 -3.85 12.40
C VAL A 270 -13.42 -5.11 13.17
N ASN A 271 -14.43 -5.84 13.69
CA ASN A 271 -14.20 -7.07 14.45
C ASN A 271 -13.49 -8.14 13.62
N GLU A 272 -13.91 -8.31 12.36
CA GLU A 272 -13.30 -9.28 11.47
C GLU A 272 -11.87 -8.89 11.07
N LEU A 273 -11.68 -7.64 10.65
CA LEU A 273 -10.37 -7.11 10.27
C LEU A 273 -9.38 -7.16 11.43
N ASN A 274 -9.79 -6.74 12.62
CA ASN A 274 -8.95 -6.77 13.81
C ASN A 274 -8.50 -8.19 14.12
N LYS A 275 -9.40 -9.18 14.02
CA LYS A 275 -9.06 -10.59 14.24
C LYS A 275 -7.97 -11.08 13.28
N ILE A 276 -8.08 -10.72 12.00
CA ILE A 276 -7.09 -11.07 10.97
C ILE A 276 -5.76 -10.37 11.26
N ILE A 277 -5.77 -9.04 11.43
CA ILE A 277 -4.56 -8.22 11.63
C ILE A 277 -3.82 -8.65 12.91
N ILE A 278 -4.53 -8.85 14.02
CA ILE A 278 -3.92 -9.31 15.28
C ILE A 278 -3.32 -10.71 15.11
N THR A 279 -3.97 -11.59 14.35
CA THR A 279 -3.42 -12.91 14.04
C THR A 279 -2.16 -12.78 13.18
N SER A 280 -2.14 -11.86 12.21
CA SER A 280 -0.95 -11.56 11.40
C SER A 280 0.22 -11.10 12.26
N ILE A 281 -0.03 -10.12 13.14
CA ILE A 281 0.97 -9.56 14.05
C ILE A 281 1.59 -10.67 14.91
N LYS A 282 0.77 -11.55 15.51
CA LYS A 282 1.24 -12.66 16.34
C LYS A 282 2.09 -13.70 15.57
N LYS A 283 1.94 -13.77 14.25
CA LYS A 283 2.69 -14.71 13.40
C LYS A 283 3.94 -14.10 12.78
N LEU A 284 4.21 -12.81 13.00
CA LEU A 284 5.40 -12.13 12.48
C LEU A 284 6.71 -12.77 12.95
N ASP A 285 6.78 -13.24 14.20
CA ASP A 285 7.99 -13.91 14.74
C ASP A 285 8.35 -15.20 13.98
N VAL A 286 7.36 -15.82 13.34
CA VAL A 286 7.49 -17.02 12.49
C VAL A 286 7.72 -16.64 11.02
N ILE A 287 7.56 -15.36 10.67
CA ILE A 287 7.87 -14.79 9.35
C ILE A 287 9.25 -14.13 9.44
N LYS A 288 10.30 -14.96 9.53
CA LYS A 288 11.67 -14.51 9.28
C LYS A 288 11.97 -14.71 7.81
N LEU A 289 12.19 -13.61 7.09
CA LEU A 289 12.64 -13.65 5.71
C LEU A 289 14.11 -14.10 5.64
N GLU A 290 14.42 -15.00 4.71
CA GLU A 290 15.81 -15.32 4.37
C GLU A 290 16.50 -14.11 3.70
N THR A 291 17.83 -14.04 3.74
CA THR A 291 18.61 -12.88 3.20
C THR A 291 18.22 -12.54 1.76
N GLN A 292 17.95 -13.57 0.94
CA GLN A 292 17.52 -13.38 -0.44
C GLN A 292 16.09 -12.81 -0.55
N GLU A 293 15.16 -13.24 0.31
CA GLU A 293 13.79 -12.74 0.33
C GLU A 293 13.72 -11.29 0.83
N LYS A 294 14.59 -10.93 1.78
CA LYS A 294 14.76 -9.54 2.21
C LYS A 294 15.09 -8.67 1.02
N GLU A 295 16.16 -9.00 0.29
CA GLU A 295 16.57 -8.27 -0.92
C GLU A 295 15.46 -8.27 -2.00
N GLU A 296 14.67 -9.34 -2.16
CA GLU A 296 13.54 -9.32 -3.10
C GLU A 296 12.42 -8.34 -2.69
N VAL A 297 12.11 -8.25 -1.39
CA VAL A 297 11.21 -7.21 -0.86
C VAL A 297 11.81 -5.84 -1.14
N LYS A 298 13.12 -5.66 -0.88
CA LYS A 298 13.84 -4.42 -1.16
C LYS A 298 13.74 -3.95 -2.60
N LEU A 299 14.00 -4.87 -3.51
CA LEU A 299 14.09 -4.61 -4.94
C LEU A 299 12.72 -4.46 -5.62
N SER A 300 11.65 -4.96 -5.01
CA SER A 300 10.29 -4.83 -5.53
C SER A 300 9.81 -3.38 -5.68
N TYR A 301 10.45 -2.46 -4.96
CA TYR A 301 10.04 -1.07 -4.88
C TYR A 301 10.96 -0.10 -5.65
N LYS A 302 12.11 -0.55 -6.18
CA LYS A 302 13.05 0.29 -6.97
C LYS A 302 13.77 -0.46 -8.12
N PRO A 303 13.08 -0.79 -9.22
CA PRO A 303 13.67 -1.52 -10.33
C PRO A 303 14.77 -0.76 -11.12
N ASN A 304 15.07 0.51 -10.82
CA ASN A 304 15.99 1.38 -11.59
C ASN A 304 17.06 2.11 -10.75
N SER A 305 17.32 1.72 -9.50
CA SER A 305 18.30 2.41 -8.65
C SER A 305 19.76 2.05 -9.01
N MET A 306 20.71 2.94 -8.67
CA MET A 306 22.15 2.67 -8.87
C MET A 306 22.61 1.46 -8.03
N ALA A 307 22.03 1.25 -6.85
CA ALA A 307 22.27 0.09 -6.00
C ALA A 307 21.80 -1.21 -6.67
N TYR A 308 20.61 -1.21 -7.27
CA TYR A 308 20.11 -2.37 -8.03
C TYR A 308 21.02 -2.72 -9.21
N MET A 309 21.46 -1.72 -9.97
CA MET A 309 22.38 -1.94 -11.08
C MET A 309 23.73 -2.51 -10.59
N GLY A 310 24.23 -2.03 -9.44
CA GLY A 310 25.42 -2.56 -8.79
C GLY A 310 25.27 -4.04 -8.41
N PHE A 311 24.17 -4.39 -7.75
CA PHE A 311 23.87 -5.77 -7.35
C PHE A 311 23.73 -6.73 -8.54
N ILE A 312 23.00 -6.32 -9.59
CA ILE A 312 22.86 -7.11 -10.82
C ILE A 312 24.21 -7.33 -11.51
N ALA A 313 25.05 -6.30 -11.52
CA ALA A 313 26.41 -6.41 -12.05
C ALA A 313 27.27 -7.35 -11.23
N GLU A 314 27.28 -7.23 -9.91
CA GLU A 314 28.04 -8.11 -9.02
C GLU A 314 27.64 -9.58 -9.22
N LYS A 315 26.33 -9.86 -9.23
CA LYS A 315 25.81 -11.20 -9.47
C LYS A 315 26.18 -11.74 -10.86
N ALA A 316 26.01 -10.95 -11.91
CA ALA A 316 26.32 -11.38 -13.27
C ALA A 316 27.82 -11.67 -13.46
N VAL A 317 28.68 -10.91 -12.77
CA VAL A 317 30.14 -11.11 -12.77
C VAL A 317 30.49 -12.36 -11.95
N ALA A 318 29.88 -12.57 -10.78
CA ALA A 318 30.06 -13.76 -9.97
C ALA A 318 29.65 -15.03 -10.74
N ASP A 319 28.46 -15.04 -11.35
CA ASP A 319 27.98 -16.14 -12.18
C ASP A 319 28.94 -16.41 -13.35
N TRP A 320 29.46 -15.36 -13.99
CA TRP A 320 30.46 -15.49 -15.05
C TRP A 320 31.75 -16.16 -14.57
N TYR A 321 32.23 -15.85 -13.37
CA TYR A 321 33.39 -16.57 -12.80
C TYR A 321 33.10 -18.03 -12.50
N LEU A 322 31.92 -18.37 -11.98
CA LEU A 322 31.53 -19.76 -11.72
C LEU A 322 31.44 -20.61 -12.99
N THR A 323 31.22 -20.00 -14.15
CA THR A 323 31.28 -20.73 -15.44
C THR A 323 32.70 -21.09 -15.88
N ARG A 324 33.74 -20.56 -15.23
CA ARG A 324 35.14 -20.89 -15.55
C ARG A 324 35.58 -22.14 -14.81
N SER A 325 36.19 -23.07 -15.54
CA SER A 325 36.53 -24.43 -15.06
C SER A 325 37.50 -24.50 -13.87
N ASN A 326 38.10 -23.38 -13.47
CA ASN A 326 39.08 -23.30 -12.39
C ASN A 326 38.54 -22.71 -11.09
N VAL A 327 37.34 -22.11 -11.07
CA VAL A 327 36.74 -21.51 -9.86
C VAL A 327 35.90 -22.56 -9.14
N LYS A 328 36.22 -22.84 -7.88
CA LYS A 328 35.53 -23.80 -7.00
C LYS A 328 34.33 -23.17 -6.30
N SER A 329 34.51 -21.97 -5.76
CA SER A 329 33.47 -21.29 -4.98
C SER A 329 33.64 -19.77 -5.00
N ILE A 330 32.55 -19.06 -4.69
CA ILE A 330 32.53 -17.61 -4.47
C ILE A 330 32.15 -17.35 -3.03
N ILE A 331 32.96 -16.56 -2.34
CA ILE A 331 32.74 -16.16 -0.96
C ILE A 331 32.32 -14.68 -0.96
N PRO A 332 31.04 -14.36 -0.68
CA PRO A 332 30.59 -12.98 -0.59
C PRO A 332 31.19 -12.29 0.64
N THR A 333 31.30 -10.97 0.61
CA THR A 333 31.70 -10.20 1.79
C THR A 333 30.59 -10.16 2.83
N SER A 334 30.97 -10.20 4.11
CA SER A 334 30.02 -10.15 5.22
C SER A 334 29.41 -8.75 5.36
N ASP A 335 28.08 -8.70 5.48
CA ASP A 335 27.28 -7.47 5.57
C ASP A 335 27.86 -6.43 6.54
N GLY A 336 27.94 -5.17 6.10
CA GLY A 336 28.08 -4.00 6.96
C GLY A 336 29.49 -3.45 7.20
N ILE A 337 30.54 -4.02 6.58
CA ILE A 337 31.90 -3.46 6.62
C ILE A 337 32.43 -3.34 5.18
N ASP A 338 32.74 -2.11 4.74
CA ASP A 338 33.45 -1.88 3.48
C ASP A 338 34.89 -2.41 3.62
N VAL A 339 35.06 -3.69 3.30
CA VAL A 339 36.36 -4.37 3.29
C VAL A 339 37.12 -4.12 1.98
N GLY A 340 36.56 -3.32 1.08
CA GLY A 340 37.21 -2.89 -0.16
C GLY A 340 37.03 -3.80 -1.36
N TYR A 341 36.32 -4.91 -1.23
CA TYR A 341 35.98 -5.83 -2.31
C TYR A 341 34.56 -6.37 -2.13
N ASP A 342 33.97 -6.87 -3.21
CA ASP A 342 32.57 -7.31 -3.20
C ASP A 342 32.47 -8.82 -2.91
N PHE A 343 33.35 -9.64 -3.52
CA PHE A 343 33.47 -11.07 -3.23
C PHE A 343 34.88 -11.63 -3.51
N ILE A 344 35.15 -12.85 -3.03
CA ILE A 344 36.42 -13.57 -3.20
C ILE A 344 36.20 -14.82 -4.06
N LEU A 345 37.11 -15.09 -4.98
CA LEU A 345 37.19 -16.33 -5.74
C LEU A 345 38.10 -17.34 -5.03
N GLU A 346 37.63 -18.57 -4.88
CA GLU A 346 38.42 -19.72 -4.45
C GLU A 346 38.59 -20.68 -5.63
N PHE A 347 39.82 -21.08 -5.93
CA PHE A 347 40.14 -21.96 -7.05
C PHE A 347 40.17 -23.43 -6.62
N ALA A 348 39.97 -24.34 -7.58
CA ALA A 348 39.87 -25.79 -7.32
C ALA A 348 41.23 -26.47 -7.05
N THR A 349 42.34 -25.81 -7.37
CA THR A 349 43.71 -26.30 -7.15
C THR A 349 44.17 -26.04 -5.71
N ASP A 350 45.07 -26.87 -5.17
CA ASP A 350 45.72 -26.69 -3.85
C ASP A 350 46.58 -25.41 -3.74
N SER A 351 46.55 -24.52 -4.73
CA SER A 351 47.16 -23.20 -4.61
C SER A 351 46.34 -22.37 -3.62
N GLN A 352 46.99 -21.79 -2.61
CA GLN A 352 46.38 -20.82 -1.68
C GLN A 352 46.02 -19.48 -2.37
N GLU A 353 45.81 -19.48 -3.69
CA GLU A 353 45.54 -18.30 -4.48
C GLU A 353 44.09 -17.87 -4.27
N LYS A 354 43.93 -16.73 -3.59
CA LYS A 354 42.67 -16.02 -3.47
C LYS A 354 42.72 -14.78 -4.33
N ILE A 355 41.65 -14.53 -5.08
CA ILE A 355 41.46 -13.32 -5.87
C ILE A 355 40.27 -12.57 -5.30
N ALA A 356 40.48 -11.31 -4.93
CA ALA A 356 39.40 -10.42 -4.54
C ALA A 356 38.82 -9.74 -5.78
N VAL A 357 37.49 -9.66 -5.87
CA VAL A 357 36.79 -9.07 -7.01
C VAL A 357 36.06 -7.81 -6.56
N ILE A 358 36.28 -6.73 -7.32
CA ILE A 358 35.62 -5.44 -7.15
C ILE A 358 34.80 -5.18 -8.41
N THR A 359 33.49 -5.16 -8.31
CA THR A 359 32.55 -4.85 -9.39
C THR A 359 32.10 -3.41 -9.30
N LYS A 360 32.24 -2.65 -10.40
CA LYS A 360 31.75 -1.27 -10.50
C LYS A 360 30.97 -1.06 -11.79
N THR A 361 29.75 -0.57 -11.66
CA THR A 361 28.94 -0.14 -12.79
C THR A 361 29.27 1.28 -13.21
N ARG A 362 29.44 1.52 -14.51
CA ARG A 362 29.76 2.84 -15.08
C ARG A 362 29.02 3.06 -16.40
N ARG A 363 28.83 4.33 -16.74
CA ARG A 363 28.49 4.73 -18.11
C ARG A 363 29.75 4.82 -18.95
N HIS A 364 29.67 4.52 -20.25
CA HIS A 364 30.78 4.55 -21.20
C HIS A 364 31.57 5.86 -21.13
N ARG A 365 30.86 7.00 -21.11
CA ARG A 365 31.48 8.34 -21.05
C ARG A 365 32.30 8.61 -19.78
N SER A 366 32.05 7.85 -18.72
CA SER A 366 32.67 8.02 -17.39
C SER A 366 33.58 6.86 -17.02
N ILE A 367 33.87 5.93 -17.94
CA ILE A 367 34.66 4.74 -17.61
C ILE A 367 36.10 5.10 -17.21
N PHE A 368 36.65 6.18 -17.77
CA PHE A 368 38.03 6.61 -17.53
C PHE A 368 38.18 7.73 -16.50
N SER A 369 37.10 8.44 -16.13
CA SER A 369 37.20 9.63 -15.26
C SER A 369 37.78 9.29 -13.89
N ASP A 370 37.39 8.12 -13.35
CA ASP A 370 37.75 7.71 -11.99
C ASP A 370 38.55 6.39 -11.94
N LEU A 371 38.90 5.84 -13.11
CA LEU A 371 39.57 4.54 -13.18
C LEU A 371 40.91 4.53 -12.45
N ARG A 372 41.70 5.60 -12.59
CA ARG A 372 42.97 5.77 -11.85
C ARG A 372 42.76 5.76 -10.33
N LEU A 373 41.68 6.37 -9.86
CA LEU A 373 41.35 6.41 -8.43
C LEU A 373 40.87 5.03 -7.95
N SER A 374 40.06 4.33 -8.74
CA SER A 374 39.62 2.97 -8.45
C SER A 374 40.78 1.97 -8.40
N ILE A 375 41.73 2.08 -9.33
CA ILE A 375 42.96 1.27 -9.31
C ILE A 375 43.77 1.56 -8.05
N LYS A 376 44.05 2.83 -7.74
CA LYS A 376 44.79 3.19 -6.52
C LYS A 376 44.12 2.72 -5.23
N LYS A 377 42.78 2.74 -5.18
CA LYS A 377 42.02 2.21 -4.04
C LYS A 377 42.16 0.69 -3.94
N ALA A 378 42.00 -0.02 -5.06
CA ALA A 378 42.21 -1.46 -5.12
C ALA A 378 43.66 -1.82 -4.71
N GLU A 379 44.65 -1.05 -5.16
CA GLU A 379 46.05 -1.24 -4.79
C GLU A 379 46.31 -1.02 -3.30
N TYR A 380 45.70 0.00 -2.70
CA TYR A 380 45.81 0.23 -1.25
C TYR A 380 45.16 -0.90 -0.45
N GLN A 381 44.14 -1.54 -1.02
CA GLN A 381 43.39 -2.66 -0.44
C GLN A 381 44.03 -4.03 -0.70
N LEU A 382 45.21 -4.10 -1.35
CA LEU A 382 46.03 -5.31 -1.38
C LEU A 382 46.53 -5.63 0.04
N ILE A 383 45.68 -6.33 0.79
CA ILE A 383 46.06 -7.03 2.01
C ILE A 383 47.02 -8.16 1.60
N SER A 384 47.97 -8.52 2.46
CA SER A 384 48.97 -9.59 2.28
C SER A 384 48.41 -10.98 1.94
N ASN A 385 47.09 -11.14 1.81
CA ASN A 385 46.36 -12.39 1.73
C ASN A 385 45.74 -12.67 0.34
N PHE A 386 45.90 -11.76 -0.63
CA PHE A 386 45.41 -11.95 -2.00
C PHE A 386 46.55 -12.01 -3.02
N SER A 387 46.42 -12.95 -3.95
CA SER A 387 47.36 -13.12 -5.06
C SER A 387 47.19 -12.00 -6.10
N GLU A 388 45.95 -11.61 -6.34
CA GLU A 388 45.54 -10.62 -7.33
C GLU A 388 44.19 -9.97 -6.93
N ILE A 389 43.93 -8.76 -7.44
CA ILE A 389 42.62 -8.13 -7.36
C ILE A 389 42.05 -7.95 -8.77
N HIS A 390 40.82 -8.37 -9.00
CA HIS A 390 40.11 -8.14 -10.25
C HIS A 390 39.17 -6.94 -10.11
N LEU A 391 39.50 -5.84 -10.79
CA LEU A 391 38.60 -4.70 -10.94
C LEU A 391 37.74 -4.91 -12.19
N VAL A 392 36.47 -5.27 -11.98
CA VAL A 392 35.50 -5.53 -13.05
C VAL A 392 34.62 -4.32 -13.28
N LEU A 393 34.77 -3.69 -14.44
CA LEU A 393 33.97 -2.54 -14.87
C LEU A 393 32.83 -3.02 -15.76
N VAL A 394 31.61 -2.78 -15.31
CA VAL A 394 30.39 -3.14 -16.05
C VAL A 394 29.83 -1.88 -16.71
N ILE A 395 29.78 -1.87 -18.04
CA ILE A 395 29.26 -0.76 -18.84
C ILE A 395 27.74 -0.89 -18.95
N ASN A 396 27.01 0.07 -18.37
CA ASN A 396 25.54 0.01 -18.28
C ASN A 396 24.84 0.46 -19.57
N ASP A 397 25.50 1.22 -20.42
CA ASP A 397 24.97 1.82 -21.66
C ASP A 397 25.67 1.30 -22.92
N TYR A 398 26.26 0.11 -22.85
CA TYR A 398 27.04 -0.47 -23.95
C TYR A 398 26.22 -0.61 -25.25
N SER A 399 26.81 -0.18 -26.36
CA SER A 399 26.33 -0.43 -27.73
C SER A 399 27.45 -1.07 -28.55
N PRO A 400 27.15 -2.00 -29.48
CA PRO A 400 28.15 -2.62 -30.37
C PRO A 400 28.97 -1.62 -31.20
N GLU A 401 28.43 -0.42 -31.44
CA GLU A 401 29.08 0.67 -32.16
C GLU A 401 30.05 1.48 -31.28
N MET A 402 30.11 1.19 -29.97
CA MET A 402 30.99 1.90 -29.05
C MET A 402 32.44 1.43 -29.16
N HIS A 403 33.32 2.38 -29.45
CA HIS A 403 34.76 2.17 -29.34
C HIS A 403 35.25 2.43 -27.91
N ILE A 404 35.95 1.47 -27.32
CA ILE A 404 36.70 1.64 -26.09
C ILE A 404 38.15 1.95 -26.46
N ASN A 405 38.69 3.03 -25.91
CA ASN A 405 40.08 3.41 -26.16
C ASN A 405 41.02 2.51 -25.35
N THR A 406 41.48 1.42 -25.96
CA THR A 406 42.33 0.40 -25.33
C THR A 406 43.72 0.91 -24.96
N ARG A 407 44.27 1.89 -25.69
CA ARG A 407 45.58 2.51 -25.36
C ARG A 407 45.61 3.14 -23.97
N LYS A 408 44.50 3.77 -23.54
CA LYS A 408 44.38 4.32 -22.17
C LYS A 408 44.32 3.25 -21.09
N LEU A 409 43.91 2.02 -21.43
CA LEU A 409 43.89 0.89 -20.50
C LEU A 409 45.27 0.26 -20.37
N ASP A 410 45.99 0.13 -21.48
CA ASP A 410 47.36 -0.41 -21.47
C ASP A 410 48.30 0.49 -20.67
N GLU A 411 48.18 1.82 -20.76
CA GLU A 411 48.92 2.77 -19.93
C GLU A 411 48.66 2.59 -18.41
N LEU A 412 47.51 2.01 -18.03
CA LEU A 412 47.12 1.77 -16.63
C LEU A 412 47.48 0.37 -16.12
N ARG A 413 47.77 -0.58 -17.02
CA ARG A 413 48.10 -1.98 -16.70
C ARG A 413 49.55 -2.20 -16.27
N ILE A 414 50.45 -1.24 -16.52
CA ILE A 414 51.92 -1.47 -16.50
C ILE A 414 52.52 -1.67 -15.10
N HIS A 415 51.79 -1.42 -13.99
CA HIS A 415 52.42 -1.40 -12.65
C HIS A 415 51.62 -2.00 -11.47
N THR A 416 50.64 -2.89 -11.67
CA THR A 416 49.72 -3.26 -10.57
C THR A 416 49.44 -4.77 -10.49
N LYS A 417 49.20 -5.32 -9.28
CA LYS A 417 48.57 -6.64 -9.07
C LYS A 417 47.04 -6.58 -9.27
N VAL A 418 46.57 -5.63 -10.07
CA VAL A 418 45.15 -5.39 -10.34
C VAL A 418 44.88 -5.73 -11.80
N SER A 419 44.11 -6.79 -12.04
CA SER A 419 43.60 -7.10 -13.37
C SER A 419 42.32 -6.34 -13.62
N ILE A 420 42.29 -5.62 -14.74
CA ILE A 420 41.14 -4.82 -15.16
C ILE A 420 40.38 -5.60 -16.22
N ILE A 421 39.14 -5.93 -15.89
CA ILE A 421 38.21 -6.60 -16.78
C ILE A 421 37.10 -5.61 -17.07
N ILE A 422 36.84 -5.36 -18.35
CA ILE A 422 35.73 -4.52 -18.75
C ILE A 422 34.76 -5.39 -19.51
N GLY A 423 33.49 -5.24 -19.22
CA GLY A 423 32.44 -5.95 -19.94
C GLY A 423 31.13 -5.22 -19.85
N PHE A 424 30.12 -5.86 -20.39
CA PHE A 424 28.74 -5.38 -20.33
C PHE A 424 27.84 -6.55 -19.97
N ILE A 425 26.70 -6.25 -19.35
CA ILE A 425 25.68 -7.27 -19.15
C ILE A 425 24.88 -7.34 -20.45
N ASN A 426 24.95 -8.49 -21.12
CA ASN A 426 24.26 -8.69 -22.37
C ASN A 426 22.73 -8.73 -22.17
N LYS A 427 21.98 -8.71 -23.28
CA LYS A 427 20.51 -8.74 -23.22
C LYS A 427 19.95 -9.97 -22.49
N LYS A 428 20.73 -11.02 -22.27
CA LYS A 428 20.33 -12.23 -21.52
C LYS A 428 20.69 -12.19 -20.03
N GLY A 429 21.28 -11.09 -19.54
CA GLY A 429 21.66 -10.93 -18.13
C GLY A 429 23.03 -11.49 -17.75
N PHE A 430 23.79 -12.02 -18.72
CA PHE A 430 25.15 -12.52 -18.47
C PHE A 430 26.18 -11.41 -18.65
N PHE A 431 27.16 -11.37 -17.77
CA PHE A 431 28.34 -10.54 -17.97
C PHE A 431 29.16 -11.08 -19.15
N ASN A 432 29.32 -10.25 -20.17
CA ASN A 432 30.17 -10.51 -21.33
C ASN A 432 31.42 -9.63 -21.20
N PRO A 433 32.61 -10.21 -20.97
CA PRO A 433 33.86 -9.45 -21.04
C PRO A 433 34.06 -8.95 -22.47
N LEU A 434 34.56 -7.73 -22.61
CA LEU A 434 35.04 -7.21 -23.88
C LEU A 434 36.47 -7.68 -24.07
N GLU A 435 36.75 -8.21 -25.26
CA GLU A 435 38.13 -8.45 -25.70
C GLU A 435 38.78 -7.07 -25.91
N ILE A 436 39.79 -6.76 -25.09
CA ILE A 436 40.47 -5.47 -25.02
C ILE A 436 41.96 -5.67 -25.23
#